data_AF-A0A0R3BLJ7-F1
#
_entry.id   AF-A0A0R3BLJ7-F1
#
_cell.length_a   1.000
_cell.length_b   1.000
_cell.length_c   1.000
_cell.angle_alpha   90.00
_cell.angle_beta   90.00
_cell.angle_gamma   90.00
#
_symmetry.space_group_name_H-M   'P 1'
#
loop_
_entity.id
_entity.type
_entity.pdbx_description
1 polymer ?
#
loop_
_entity_poly.entity_id
_entity_poly.type
_entity_poly.pdbx_seq_one_letter_code
_entity_poly.pdbx_strand_id
1 'polypeptide(L)'
;MRALLLIAAAVLSAVAQAARAGDSSDSEPAWRASALALVPAGYVAGTAYRTEGSTGYLAVYPATSNDPKTSGSVFAARQVLVVTLTADATRATSAELKPRTGPAPDNDDDDFARLHAELTAKRAKLPAGTEPCDLGAWSIDKDSSGLNVRAEPSIKARVLGTLPPPYRLRLGGAENTPEGGWLTEFRIIGFRDGWFLIEDARPPGKDYEDETRYPRSAPKPYAGRGWVASNKVGANYANGATRMGGLFQAPFIDAKWMPAQRELGGALDTDGGPKRIFACSGLWGLVESHDGVRGWWRALCSNQVTNCS
;
A
#
# COMPACT_ATOMS: atom_id res chain seq x y z
N MET A 1 -19.46 -11.04 -78.97
CA MET A 1 -18.65 -9.88 -78.57
C MET A 1 -19.30 -9.23 -77.36
N ARG A 2 -18.54 -9.10 -76.25
CA ARG A 2 -18.94 -8.56 -74.91
C ARG A 2 -19.95 -9.46 -74.16
N ALA A 3 -19.83 -9.76 -72.87
CA ALA A 3 -19.16 -9.05 -71.78
C ALA A 3 -18.48 -10.01 -70.78
N LEU A 4 -17.36 -9.53 -70.22
CA LEU A 4 -16.66 -10.09 -69.08
C LEU A 4 -17.51 -9.97 -67.80
N LEU A 5 -17.46 -10.98 -66.94
CA LEU A 5 -17.67 -10.84 -65.50
C LEU A 5 -16.38 -11.29 -64.80
N LEU A 6 -15.68 -10.30 -64.24
CA LEU A 6 -14.49 -10.46 -63.40
C LEU A 6 -14.91 -11.02 -62.03
N ILE A 7 -14.35 -12.16 -61.66
CA ILE A 7 -14.38 -12.66 -60.27
C ILE A 7 -13.12 -12.09 -59.59
N ALA A 8 -13.31 -11.15 -58.67
CA ALA A 8 -12.26 -10.63 -57.82
C ALA A 8 -11.90 -11.66 -56.74
N ALA A 9 -10.69 -12.22 -56.82
CA ALA A 9 -10.09 -13.00 -55.74
C ALA A 9 -9.45 -12.05 -54.73
N ALA A 10 -10.10 -11.85 -53.58
CA ALA A 10 -9.50 -11.18 -52.43
C ALA A 10 -8.57 -12.16 -51.70
N VAL A 11 -7.26 -12.01 -51.90
CA VAL A 11 -6.23 -12.68 -51.11
C VAL A 11 -6.17 -11.98 -49.74
N LEU A 12 -6.79 -12.57 -48.72
CA LEU A 12 -6.54 -12.17 -47.33
C LEU A 12 -5.17 -12.71 -46.92
N SER A 13 -4.17 -11.84 -46.97
CA SER A 13 -2.91 -12.03 -46.25
C SER A 13 -3.17 -11.86 -44.75
N ALA A 14 -3.44 -12.95 -44.05
CA ALA A 14 -3.38 -12.97 -42.59
C ALA A 14 -1.91 -12.84 -42.17
N VAL A 15 -1.48 -11.62 -41.86
CA VAL A 15 -0.22 -11.38 -41.17
C VAL A 15 -0.36 -11.97 -39.77
N ALA A 16 0.28 -13.11 -39.53
CA ALA A 16 0.47 -13.63 -38.18
C ALA A 16 1.33 -12.62 -37.42
N GLN A 17 0.69 -11.75 -36.63
CA GLN A 17 1.38 -11.00 -35.61
C GLN A 17 1.83 -11.99 -34.54
N ALA A 18 3.09 -12.42 -34.66
CA ALA A 18 3.81 -13.02 -33.57
C ALA A 18 3.80 -12.03 -32.41
N ALA A 19 2.92 -12.25 -31.45
CA ALA A 19 3.04 -11.68 -30.13
C ALA A 19 4.44 -12.07 -29.62
N ARG A 20 5.33 -11.09 -29.51
CA ARG A 20 6.55 -11.24 -28.73
C ARG A 20 6.08 -11.42 -27.29
N ALA A 21 6.01 -12.67 -26.85
CA ALA A 21 6.01 -13.03 -25.45
C ALA A 21 7.21 -12.32 -24.82
N GLY A 22 6.93 -11.42 -23.87
CA GLY A 22 7.94 -10.93 -22.94
C GLY A 22 8.52 -12.12 -22.18
N ASP A 23 9.79 -12.00 -21.82
CA ASP A 23 10.61 -13.04 -21.20
C ASP A 23 9.94 -13.77 -20.03
N SER A 24 10.32 -15.04 -19.91
CA SER A 24 9.80 -16.07 -19.01
C SER A 24 10.10 -15.85 -17.52
N SER A 25 9.13 -15.37 -16.73
CA SER A 25 9.25 -15.40 -15.25
C SER A 25 7.95 -15.66 -14.45
N ASP A 26 6.88 -16.16 -15.07
CA ASP A 26 5.62 -16.47 -14.35
C ASP A 26 5.53 -17.90 -13.80
N SER A 27 6.52 -18.77 -14.07
CA SER A 27 6.58 -20.08 -13.45
C SER A 27 7.44 -20.04 -12.19
N GLU A 28 6.82 -20.41 -11.07
CA GLU A 28 7.52 -20.63 -9.82
C GLU A 28 8.66 -21.65 -10.02
N PRO A 29 9.90 -21.37 -9.58
CA PRO A 29 11.00 -22.29 -9.82
C PRO A 29 10.76 -23.61 -9.09
N ALA A 30 11.04 -24.74 -9.76
CA ALA A 30 10.73 -26.08 -9.27
C ALA A 30 11.29 -26.36 -7.86
N TRP A 31 12.45 -25.79 -7.53
CA TRP A 31 13.08 -25.95 -6.22
C TRP A 31 12.33 -25.25 -5.08
N ARG A 32 11.47 -24.25 -5.35
CA ARG A 32 10.83 -23.45 -4.29
C ARG A 32 10.01 -24.31 -3.34
N ALA A 33 9.26 -25.28 -3.85
CA ALA A 33 8.44 -26.16 -3.02
C ALA A 33 9.28 -26.86 -1.92
N SER A 34 10.45 -27.39 -2.28
CA SER A 34 11.37 -27.99 -1.31
C SER A 34 12.07 -26.98 -0.40
N ALA A 35 12.34 -25.76 -0.88
CA ALA A 35 12.91 -24.70 -0.07
C ALA A 35 11.97 -24.20 1.03
N LEU A 36 10.65 -24.25 0.82
CA LEU A 36 9.67 -23.85 1.84
C LEU A 36 9.82 -24.66 3.15
N ALA A 37 10.20 -25.94 3.04
CA ALA A 37 10.44 -26.79 4.21
C ALA A 37 11.71 -26.41 5.00
N LEU A 38 12.60 -25.60 4.40
CA LEU A 38 13.85 -25.15 5.00
C LEU A 38 13.74 -23.74 5.59
N VAL A 39 12.56 -23.10 5.51
CA VAL A 39 12.33 -21.77 6.09
C VAL A 39 12.36 -21.88 7.62
N PRO A 40 13.22 -21.10 8.31
CA PRO A 40 13.31 -21.15 9.77
C PRO A 40 11.99 -20.77 10.45
N ALA A 41 11.74 -21.33 11.64
CA ALA A 41 10.63 -20.92 12.48
C ALA A 41 10.67 -19.41 12.76
N GLY A 42 9.50 -18.77 12.74
CA GLY A 42 9.39 -17.31 12.90
C GLY A 42 9.54 -16.52 11.60
N TYR A 43 9.77 -17.17 10.46
CA TYR A 43 9.80 -16.53 9.14
C TYR A 43 8.68 -17.05 8.23
N VAL A 44 8.30 -16.21 7.27
CA VAL A 44 7.36 -16.53 6.19
C VAL A 44 8.08 -16.32 4.86
N ALA A 45 8.00 -17.31 4.00
CA ALA A 45 8.54 -17.24 2.65
C ALA A 45 7.69 -16.35 1.73
N GLY A 46 8.37 -15.46 1.02
CA GLY A 46 7.86 -14.68 -0.09
C GLY A 46 8.12 -15.34 -1.44
N THR A 47 8.50 -14.54 -2.44
CA THR A 47 8.83 -15.02 -3.79
C THR A 47 10.27 -15.53 -3.87
N ALA A 48 10.48 -16.56 -4.70
CA ALA A 48 11.81 -16.87 -5.19
C ALA A 48 12.11 -15.88 -6.31
N TYR A 49 13.17 -15.08 -6.15
CA TYR A 49 13.43 -13.94 -7.04
C TYR A 49 14.71 -14.09 -7.85
N ARG A 50 15.51 -15.13 -7.58
CA ARG A 50 16.77 -15.38 -8.29
C ARG A 50 17.20 -16.83 -8.17
N THR A 51 17.78 -17.35 -9.25
CA THR A 51 18.49 -18.64 -9.29
C THR A 51 19.81 -18.44 -10.02
N GLU A 52 20.93 -18.82 -9.41
CA GLU A 52 22.29 -18.68 -9.95
C GLU A 52 23.01 -20.03 -9.83
N GLY A 53 23.17 -20.75 -10.93
CA GLY A 53 23.77 -22.08 -10.92
C GLY A 53 23.05 -23.02 -9.95
N SER A 54 23.79 -23.52 -8.95
CA SER A 54 23.28 -24.39 -7.88
C SER A 54 22.76 -23.61 -6.66
N THR A 55 22.44 -22.32 -6.79
CA THR A 55 21.97 -21.48 -5.68
C THR A 55 20.61 -20.85 -6.00
N GLY A 56 19.65 -21.00 -5.11
CA GLY A 56 18.35 -20.31 -5.16
C GLY A 56 18.26 -19.23 -4.09
N TYR A 57 17.49 -18.17 -4.36
CA TYR A 57 17.25 -17.07 -3.43
C TYR A 57 15.76 -16.88 -3.20
N LEU A 58 15.32 -17.10 -1.96
CA LEU A 58 13.94 -16.99 -1.53
C LEU A 58 13.81 -15.83 -0.54
N ALA A 59 12.96 -14.84 -0.85
CA ALA A 59 12.66 -13.76 0.07
C ALA A 59 12.00 -14.33 1.34
N VAL A 60 12.39 -13.84 2.51
CA VAL A 60 11.82 -14.25 3.79
C VAL A 60 11.65 -13.06 4.71
N TYR A 61 10.54 -13.07 5.45
CA TYR A 61 10.14 -11.97 6.33
C TYR A 61 9.72 -12.51 7.70
N PRO A 62 9.90 -11.75 8.79
CA PRO A 62 9.38 -12.14 10.09
C PRO A 62 7.88 -12.45 9.99
N ALA A 63 7.44 -13.56 10.60
CA ALA A 63 6.05 -14.00 10.58
C ALA A 63 5.09 -12.96 11.19
N THR A 64 5.61 -12.12 12.07
CA THR A 64 4.88 -11.04 12.75
C THR A 64 4.80 -9.75 11.94
N SER A 65 5.31 -9.69 10.71
CA SER A 65 5.38 -8.43 9.93
C SER A 65 4.02 -7.79 9.68
N ASN A 66 2.92 -8.54 9.74
CA ASN A 66 1.55 -8.03 9.66
C ASN A 66 0.85 -7.92 11.04
N ASP A 67 1.56 -8.06 12.16
CA ASP A 67 1.05 -7.78 13.50
C ASP A 67 1.23 -6.28 13.83
N PRO A 68 0.17 -5.53 14.17
CA PRO A 68 0.27 -4.12 14.56
C PRO A 68 1.26 -3.82 15.70
N LYS A 69 1.54 -4.80 16.58
CA LYS A 69 2.47 -4.62 17.71
C LYS A 69 3.93 -4.78 17.32
N THR A 70 4.21 -5.49 16.24
CA THR A 70 5.56 -5.81 15.76
C THR A 70 5.63 -5.73 14.24
N SER A 71 5.01 -4.68 13.71
CA SER A 71 4.80 -4.48 12.28
C SER A 71 6.13 -4.40 11.53
N GLY A 72 6.18 -4.98 10.33
CA GLY A 72 7.33 -4.89 9.44
C GLY A 72 7.69 -3.44 9.09
N SER A 73 8.96 -3.22 8.76
CA SER A 73 9.48 -1.91 8.33
C SER A 73 10.23 -2.04 7.02
N VAL A 74 9.99 -1.11 6.09
CA VAL A 74 10.78 -0.99 4.86
C VAL A 74 12.23 -0.56 5.10
N PHE A 75 12.53 -0.01 6.28
CA PHE A 75 13.86 0.43 6.68
C PHE A 75 14.62 -0.64 7.48
N ALA A 76 13.99 -1.78 7.79
CA ALA A 76 14.65 -2.90 8.44
C ALA A 76 15.54 -3.66 7.43
N ALA A 77 16.63 -4.24 7.93
CA ALA A 77 17.50 -5.07 7.11
C ALA A 77 16.74 -6.29 6.57
N ARG A 78 16.59 -6.36 5.24
CA ARG A 78 15.93 -7.49 4.56
C ARG A 78 16.76 -8.76 4.71
N GLN A 79 16.07 -9.89 4.78
CA GLN A 79 16.66 -11.21 4.85
C GLN A 79 16.34 -12.00 3.58
N VAL A 80 17.19 -12.97 3.26
CA VAL A 80 17.01 -13.93 2.18
C VAL A 80 17.40 -15.32 2.68
N LEU A 81 16.62 -16.32 2.29
CA LEU A 81 17.01 -17.72 2.43
C LEU A 81 17.79 -18.11 1.17
N VAL A 82 19.10 -18.28 1.33
CA VAL A 82 19.99 -18.76 0.27
C VAL A 82 19.98 -20.27 0.33
N VAL A 83 19.51 -20.92 -0.73
CA VAL A 83 19.35 -22.38 -0.78
C VAL A 83 20.36 -23.02 -1.73
N THR A 84 20.96 -24.12 -1.30
CA THR A 84 21.79 -24.97 -2.16
C THR A 84 20.91 -25.93 -2.92
N LEU A 85 21.02 -25.95 -4.24
CA LEU A 85 20.19 -26.74 -5.13
C LEU A 85 20.87 -28.05 -5.52
N THR A 86 20.06 -29.04 -5.90
CA THR A 86 20.52 -30.22 -6.62
C THR A 86 21.12 -29.83 -7.98
N ALA A 87 21.92 -30.73 -8.58
CA ALA A 87 22.61 -30.46 -9.85
C ALA A 87 21.66 -30.12 -11.02
N ASP A 88 20.42 -30.62 -10.97
CA ASP A 88 19.35 -30.33 -11.94
C ASP A 88 18.50 -29.09 -11.56
N ALA A 89 18.85 -28.40 -10.47
CA ALA A 89 18.15 -27.23 -9.93
C ALA A 89 16.66 -27.46 -9.61
N THR A 90 16.24 -28.72 -9.41
CA THR A 90 14.82 -29.05 -9.14
C THR A 90 14.47 -29.07 -7.66
N ARG A 91 15.46 -29.19 -6.76
CA ARG A 91 15.24 -29.26 -5.31
C ARG A 91 16.29 -28.50 -4.51
N ALA A 92 15.89 -27.96 -3.37
CA ALA A 92 16.77 -27.42 -2.34
C ALA A 92 17.23 -28.55 -1.39
N THR A 93 18.52 -28.55 -1.07
CA THR A 93 19.19 -29.56 -0.24
C THR A 93 19.61 -29.01 1.12
N SER A 94 19.94 -27.72 1.18
CA SER A 94 20.27 -26.99 2.40
C SER A 94 19.91 -25.52 2.23
N ALA A 95 19.85 -24.79 3.34
CA ALA A 95 19.52 -23.38 3.34
C ALA A 95 20.28 -22.63 4.43
N GLU A 96 20.59 -21.38 4.15
CA GLU A 96 21.19 -20.45 5.11
C GLU A 96 20.47 -19.10 5.03
N LEU A 97 20.08 -18.57 6.19
CA LEU A 97 19.49 -17.24 6.30
C LEU A 97 20.61 -16.19 6.26
N LYS A 98 20.53 -15.25 5.31
CA LYS A 98 21.51 -14.17 5.18
C LYS A 98 20.83 -12.81 5.09
N PRO A 99 21.51 -11.74 5.55
CA PRO A 99 21.16 -10.38 5.14
C PRO A 99 21.13 -10.30 3.62
N ARG A 100 20.11 -9.66 3.07
CA ARG A 100 19.98 -9.50 1.62
C ARG A 100 20.94 -8.42 1.14
N THR A 101 21.98 -8.83 0.42
CA THR A 101 22.92 -7.94 -0.26
C THR A 101 22.69 -8.00 -1.77
N GLY A 102 22.24 -6.91 -2.37
CA GLY A 102 21.95 -6.82 -3.81
C GLY A 102 20.79 -5.86 -4.07
N PRO A 103 20.62 -5.41 -5.34
CA PRO A 103 19.49 -4.56 -5.69
C PRO A 103 18.18 -5.26 -5.31
N ALA A 104 17.24 -4.49 -4.77
CA ALA A 104 15.89 -4.97 -4.55
C ALA A 104 15.31 -5.48 -5.88
N PRO A 105 14.46 -6.52 -5.87
CA PRO A 105 13.72 -6.90 -7.08
C PRO A 105 12.75 -5.77 -7.48
N ASP A 106 12.48 -4.84 -6.57
CA ASP A 106 11.81 -3.55 -6.75
C ASP A 106 12.52 -2.58 -7.73
N ASN A 107 13.54 -3.01 -8.48
CA ASN A 107 14.28 -2.14 -9.41
C ASN A 107 13.55 -1.86 -10.74
N ASP A 108 12.27 -2.21 -10.83
CA ASP A 108 11.42 -1.87 -11.96
C ASP A 108 10.71 -0.50 -11.82
N ASP A 109 10.99 0.30 -10.79
CA ASP A 109 10.56 1.70 -10.74
C ASP A 109 11.57 2.57 -9.97
N ASP A 110 12.49 3.22 -10.70
CA ASP A 110 13.40 4.26 -10.17
C ASP A 110 12.66 5.29 -9.29
N ASP A 111 11.37 5.49 -9.53
CA ASP A 111 10.50 6.38 -8.78
C ASP A 111 10.26 5.93 -7.33
N PHE A 112 10.00 4.64 -7.06
CA PHE A 112 9.80 4.18 -5.68
C PHE A 112 11.10 4.15 -4.88
N ALA A 113 12.22 3.85 -5.54
CA ALA A 113 13.54 3.97 -4.93
C ALA A 113 13.85 5.42 -4.52
N ARG A 114 13.54 6.39 -5.41
CA ARG A 114 13.65 7.82 -5.11
C ARG A 114 12.77 8.23 -3.93
N LEU A 115 11.48 7.86 -3.94
CA LEU A 115 10.55 8.16 -2.84
C LEU A 115 11.02 7.56 -1.51
N HIS A 116 11.56 6.34 -1.52
CA HIS A 116 12.11 5.70 -0.33
C HIS A 116 13.37 6.44 0.18
N ALA A 117 14.26 6.89 -0.71
CA ALA A 117 15.42 7.69 -0.34
C ALA A 117 15.02 9.04 0.26
N GLU A 118 14.02 9.72 -0.32
CA GLU A 118 13.45 10.95 0.22
C GLU A 118 12.87 10.74 1.62
N LEU A 119 12.15 9.64 1.85
CA LEU A 119 11.61 9.30 3.17
C LEU A 119 12.70 8.99 4.18
N THR A 120 13.76 8.30 3.75
CA THR A 120 14.95 8.04 4.57
C THR A 120 15.59 9.36 5.00
N ALA A 121 15.71 10.34 4.09
CA ALA A 121 16.22 11.66 4.43
C ALA A 121 15.29 12.44 5.37
N LYS A 122 13.96 12.31 5.21
CA LYS A 122 12.96 12.94 6.09
C LYS A 122 12.93 12.32 7.49
N ARG A 123 13.34 11.05 7.66
CA ARG A 123 13.34 10.33 8.96
C ARG A 123 14.03 11.12 10.08
N ALA A 124 15.13 11.80 9.78
CA ALA A 124 15.88 12.59 10.78
C ALA A 124 15.07 13.79 11.34
N LYS A 125 14.00 14.22 10.65
CA LYS A 125 13.12 15.31 11.06
C LYS A 125 11.88 14.83 11.81
N LEU A 126 11.73 13.51 12.01
CA LEU A 126 10.63 12.94 12.76
C LEU A 126 11.00 12.76 14.24
N PRO A 127 10.02 12.76 15.15
CA PRO A 127 10.28 12.45 16.55
C PRO A 127 10.96 11.09 16.72
N ALA A 128 11.80 10.93 17.74
CA ALA A 128 12.52 9.69 17.99
C ALA A 128 11.57 8.47 18.11
N GLY A 129 11.97 7.36 17.51
CA GLY A 129 11.16 6.12 17.48
C GLY A 129 9.96 6.18 16.54
N THR A 130 9.83 7.21 15.70
CA THR A 130 8.78 7.28 14.67
C THR A 130 9.19 6.51 13.43
N GLU A 131 8.34 5.58 13.01
CA GLU A 131 8.45 4.93 11.71
C GLU A 131 8.03 5.92 10.61
N PRO A 132 8.90 6.27 9.65
CA PRO A 132 8.54 7.20 8.58
C PRO A 132 7.46 6.64 7.68
N CYS A 133 6.51 7.48 7.28
CA CYS A 133 5.44 7.12 6.35
C CYS A 133 5.20 8.23 5.34
N ASP A 134 4.50 7.91 4.25
CA ASP A 134 3.96 8.90 3.33
C ASP A 134 2.65 8.41 2.72
N LEU A 135 1.54 8.65 3.43
CA LEU A 135 0.21 8.19 3.03
C LEU A 135 -0.80 9.34 3.08
N GLY A 136 -1.82 9.32 2.24
CA GLY A 136 -2.99 10.18 2.39
C GLY A 136 -4.06 9.46 3.22
N ALA A 137 -4.75 10.21 4.08
CA ALA A 137 -5.83 9.68 4.90
C ALA A 137 -6.83 10.77 5.32
N TRP A 138 -7.89 10.38 6.02
CA TRP A 138 -8.86 11.28 6.62
C TRP A 138 -9.30 10.84 8.02
N SER A 139 -9.90 11.75 8.76
CA SER A 139 -10.51 11.47 10.06
C SER A 139 -11.86 10.80 9.86
N ILE A 140 -12.07 9.64 10.49
CA ILE A 140 -13.38 8.97 10.58
C ILE A 140 -14.06 9.21 11.95
N ASP A 141 -13.51 10.11 12.78
CA ASP A 141 -14.08 10.36 14.10
C ASP A 141 -15.40 11.12 14.00
N LYS A 142 -16.43 10.56 14.62
CA LYS A 142 -17.80 11.10 14.62
C LYS A 142 -18.12 11.91 15.88
N ASP A 143 -17.16 12.04 16.81
CA ASP A 143 -17.31 12.90 17.98
C ASP A 143 -17.60 14.34 17.54
N SER A 144 -18.67 14.93 18.05
CA SER A 144 -19.05 16.31 17.73
C SER A 144 -17.98 17.35 18.07
N SER A 145 -17.07 17.01 18.98
CA SER A 145 -15.93 17.84 19.40
C SER A 145 -14.72 17.70 18.45
N GLY A 146 -14.77 16.75 17.52
CA GLY A 146 -13.69 16.43 16.60
C GLY A 146 -12.63 15.50 17.18
N LEU A 147 -11.71 15.07 16.31
CA LEU A 147 -10.59 14.21 16.68
C LEU A 147 -9.46 15.04 17.30
N ASN A 148 -9.04 14.68 18.51
CA ASN A 148 -7.91 15.34 19.16
C ASN A 148 -6.58 15.09 18.43
N VAL A 149 -5.87 16.17 18.10
CA VAL A 149 -4.48 16.15 17.65
C VAL A 149 -3.57 16.42 18.85
N ARG A 150 -2.63 15.54 19.13
CA ARG A 150 -1.83 15.55 20.37
C ARG A 150 -0.35 15.82 20.13
N ALA A 151 0.33 16.33 21.15
CA ALA A 151 1.77 16.60 21.09
C ALA A 151 2.62 15.32 21.05
N GLU A 152 2.11 14.24 21.62
CA GLU A 152 2.77 12.94 21.71
C GLU A 152 1.74 11.81 21.45
N PRO A 153 2.18 10.59 21.08
CA PRO A 153 1.32 9.45 20.79
C PRO A 153 0.84 8.80 22.08
N SER A 154 0.01 9.53 22.82
CA SER A 154 -0.54 9.08 24.09
C SER A 154 -1.84 9.79 24.38
N ILE A 155 -2.80 9.07 24.95
CA ILE A 155 -4.08 9.65 25.41
C ILE A 155 -3.88 10.67 26.53
N LYS A 156 -2.74 10.62 27.24
CA LYS A 156 -2.40 11.55 28.33
C LYS A 156 -1.67 12.81 27.84
N ALA A 157 -1.23 12.82 26.58
CA ALA A 157 -0.50 13.95 26.03
C ALA A 157 -1.40 15.17 25.84
N ARG A 158 -0.80 16.36 25.92
CA ARG A 158 -1.49 17.63 25.67
C ARG A 158 -2.14 17.62 24.28
N VAL A 159 -3.40 18.05 24.22
CA VAL A 159 -4.12 18.31 22.97
C VAL A 159 -3.61 19.64 22.39
N LEU A 160 -3.14 19.61 21.14
CA LEU A 160 -2.67 20.78 20.38
C LEU A 160 -3.81 21.47 19.63
N GLY A 161 -4.82 20.71 19.23
CA GLY A 161 -6.00 21.17 18.51
C GLY A 161 -6.87 19.97 18.11
N THR A 162 -7.83 20.19 17.22
CA THR A 162 -8.74 19.13 16.76
C THR A 162 -8.88 19.11 15.25
N LEU A 163 -9.26 17.94 14.71
CA LEU A 163 -9.77 17.79 13.36
C LEU A 163 -11.31 17.77 13.43
N PRO A 164 -12.01 18.61 12.67
CA PRO A 164 -13.46 18.66 12.67
C PRO A 164 -14.13 17.31 12.38
N PRO A 165 -15.33 17.08 12.95
CA PRO A 165 -16.17 15.96 12.54
C PRO A 165 -16.62 16.10 11.07
N PRO A 166 -17.24 15.04 10.50
CA PRO A 166 -17.81 15.10 9.16
C PRO A 166 -18.68 16.35 8.96
N TYR A 167 -18.40 17.11 7.91
CA TYR A 167 -19.05 18.39 7.63
C TYR A 167 -19.92 18.31 6.38
N ARG A 168 -21.22 18.54 6.56
CA ARG A 168 -22.18 18.64 5.46
C ARG A 168 -22.20 20.08 4.95
N LEU A 169 -21.69 20.30 3.74
CA LEU A 169 -21.82 21.57 3.04
C LEU A 169 -23.30 21.81 2.71
N ARG A 170 -23.86 22.87 3.28
CA ARG A 170 -25.25 23.31 2.99
C ARG A 170 -25.27 24.27 1.81
N LEU A 171 -24.74 23.83 0.67
CA LEU A 171 -24.64 24.64 -0.54
C LEU A 171 -25.60 24.13 -1.62
N GLY A 172 -26.90 24.36 -1.41
CA GLY A 172 -27.90 24.36 -2.50
C GLY A 172 -28.01 23.12 -3.40
N GLY A 173 -27.56 21.93 -2.96
CA GLY A 173 -27.74 20.69 -3.71
C GLY A 173 -26.66 20.38 -4.75
N ALA A 174 -25.38 20.66 -4.49
CA ALA A 174 -24.33 19.96 -5.24
C ALA A 174 -24.47 18.44 -5.00
N GLU A 175 -24.79 17.69 -6.05
CA GLU A 175 -25.16 16.25 -6.06
C GLU A 175 -24.10 15.32 -5.43
N ASN A 176 -22.89 15.81 -5.14
CA ASN A 176 -21.73 15.00 -4.79
C ASN A 176 -21.32 15.05 -3.31
N THR A 177 -22.08 15.70 -2.42
CA THR A 177 -21.75 15.64 -0.98
C THR A 177 -22.09 14.24 -0.43
N PRO A 178 -21.13 13.49 0.15
CA PRO A 178 -21.42 12.20 0.77
C PRO A 178 -22.52 12.33 1.83
N GLU A 179 -23.36 11.31 1.99
CA GLU A 179 -24.46 11.33 2.97
C GLU A 179 -23.95 11.63 4.40
N GLY A 180 -22.75 11.15 4.72
CA GLY A 180 -22.06 11.43 5.99
C GLY A 180 -21.44 12.84 6.12
N GLY A 181 -21.37 13.61 5.05
CA GLY A 181 -20.57 14.83 4.95
C GLY A 181 -19.11 14.55 4.58
N TRP A 182 -18.38 15.61 4.27
CA TRP A 182 -16.95 15.53 3.96
C TRP A 182 -16.12 15.35 5.21
N LEU A 183 -15.01 14.62 5.08
CA LEU A 183 -14.08 14.33 6.17
C LEU A 183 -12.84 15.24 6.08
N THR A 184 -12.20 15.48 7.23
CA THR A 184 -10.92 16.21 7.29
C THR A 184 -9.82 15.33 6.72
N GLU A 185 -9.17 15.77 5.64
CA GLU A 185 -8.06 15.07 4.99
C GLU A 185 -6.70 15.53 5.50
N PHE A 186 -5.70 14.66 5.48
CA PHE A 186 -4.33 14.96 5.92
C PHE A 186 -3.32 13.97 5.35
N ARG A 187 -2.03 14.30 5.50
CA ARG A 187 -0.91 13.38 5.24
C ARG A 187 -0.54 12.64 6.52
N ILE A 188 -0.33 11.33 6.44
CA ILE A 188 0.36 10.54 7.49
C ILE A 188 1.84 10.52 7.14
N ILE A 189 2.66 11.06 8.04
CA ILE A 189 4.12 11.17 7.86
C ILE A 189 4.91 10.29 8.82
N GLY A 190 4.23 9.65 9.77
CA GLY A 190 4.87 8.66 10.61
C GLY A 190 3.92 7.89 11.51
N PHE A 191 4.45 6.83 12.10
CA PHE A 191 3.73 5.93 12.99
C PHE A 191 4.53 5.61 14.25
N ARG A 192 3.82 5.49 15.38
CA ARG A 192 4.36 4.98 16.64
C ARG A 192 3.23 4.46 17.53
N ASP A 193 3.31 3.20 17.94
CA ASP A 193 2.47 2.59 18.99
C ASP A 193 0.95 2.81 18.86
N GLY A 194 0.41 2.68 17.65
CA GLY A 194 -1.03 2.88 17.39
C GLY A 194 -1.44 4.33 17.16
N TRP A 195 -0.47 5.21 16.91
CA TRP A 195 -0.68 6.61 16.59
C TRP A 195 -0.03 6.98 15.26
N PHE A 196 -0.74 7.82 14.50
CA PHE A 196 -0.21 8.45 13.30
C PHE A 196 0.22 9.87 13.61
N LEU A 197 1.42 10.23 13.19
CA LEU A 197 1.88 11.60 13.09
C LEU A 197 1.37 12.16 11.76
N ILE A 198 0.61 13.24 11.83
CA ILE A 198 -0.06 13.84 10.67
C ILE A 198 0.39 15.28 10.44
N GLU A 199 0.26 15.74 9.20
CA GLU A 199 0.42 17.14 8.81
C GLU A 199 -0.51 17.51 7.64
N ASP A 200 -0.53 18.79 7.28
CA ASP A 200 -1.28 19.34 6.16
C ASP A 200 -2.77 18.98 6.20
N ALA A 201 -3.38 19.13 7.38
CA ALA A 201 -4.80 18.90 7.56
C ALA A 201 -5.62 19.95 6.79
N ARG A 202 -6.50 19.49 5.92
CA ARG A 202 -7.34 20.32 5.03
C ARG A 202 -8.77 20.38 5.54
N PRO A 203 -9.43 21.56 5.48
CA PRO A 203 -10.84 21.67 5.85
C PRO A 203 -11.70 20.69 5.06
N PRO A 204 -12.69 20.03 5.71
CA PRO A 204 -13.49 19.04 5.02
C PRO A 204 -14.20 19.60 3.79
N GLY A 205 -14.08 18.92 2.65
CA GLY A 205 -14.76 19.31 1.42
C GLY A 205 -14.10 20.43 0.64
N LYS A 206 -12.98 21.00 1.15
CA LYS A 206 -12.34 22.17 0.56
C LYS A 206 -11.83 21.91 -0.86
N ASP A 207 -11.32 20.72 -1.13
CA ASP A 207 -10.75 20.36 -2.43
C ASP A 207 -11.79 19.94 -3.47
N TYR A 208 -13.04 19.75 -3.06
CA TYR A 208 -14.13 19.33 -3.94
C TYR A 208 -15.08 20.48 -4.30
N GLU A 209 -14.76 21.70 -3.86
CA GLU A 209 -15.60 22.88 -4.04
C GLU A 209 -14.80 24.06 -4.57
N ASP A 210 -15.50 24.92 -5.31
CA ASP A 210 -14.95 26.19 -5.78
C ASP A 210 -14.58 27.08 -4.58
N GLU A 211 -13.40 27.72 -4.64
CA GLU A 211 -12.90 28.59 -3.57
C GLU A 211 -13.83 29.74 -3.21
N THR A 212 -14.58 30.24 -4.19
CA THR A 212 -15.57 31.32 -4.01
C THR A 212 -16.86 30.84 -3.36
N ARG A 213 -17.12 29.53 -3.40
CA ARG A 213 -18.33 28.89 -2.83
C ARG A 213 -18.07 28.24 -1.48
N TYR A 214 -16.83 27.89 -1.16
CA TYR A 214 -16.49 27.26 0.11
C TYR A 214 -16.76 28.24 1.28
N PRO A 215 -17.62 27.89 2.26
CA PRO A 215 -18.04 28.83 3.28
C PRO A 215 -16.86 29.24 4.18
N ARG A 216 -16.67 30.55 4.41
CA ARG A 216 -15.68 31.04 5.38
C ARG A 216 -15.94 30.56 6.82
N SER A 217 -17.20 30.20 7.11
CA SER A 217 -17.64 29.61 8.37
C SER A 217 -17.41 28.10 8.47
N ALA A 218 -16.85 27.46 7.44
CA ALA A 218 -16.57 26.04 7.49
C ALA A 218 -15.55 25.72 8.61
N PRO A 219 -15.64 24.53 9.24
CA PRO A 219 -14.73 24.13 10.30
C PRO A 219 -13.28 24.13 9.83
N LYS A 220 -12.38 24.67 10.66
CA LYS A 220 -10.94 24.73 10.38
C LYS A 220 -10.22 23.67 11.23
N PRO A 221 -9.46 22.75 10.61
CA PRO A 221 -8.63 21.82 11.36
C PRO A 221 -7.44 22.52 11.99
N TYR A 222 -6.85 21.88 12.99
CA TYR A 222 -5.53 22.21 13.46
C TYR A 222 -4.52 22.09 12.30
N ALA A 223 -3.89 23.21 11.96
CA ALA A 223 -2.99 23.30 10.80
C ALA A 223 -1.56 22.78 11.08
N GLY A 224 -1.22 22.53 12.34
CA GLY A 224 0.11 22.06 12.72
C GLY A 224 0.25 20.55 12.64
N ARG A 225 1.48 20.08 12.84
CA ARG A 225 1.80 18.66 12.97
C ARG A 225 1.40 18.11 14.34
N GLY A 226 0.86 16.90 14.40
CA GLY A 226 0.61 16.22 15.68
C GLY A 226 0.12 14.78 15.53
N TRP A 227 -0.13 14.14 16.67
CA TRP A 227 -0.46 12.73 16.75
C TRP A 227 -1.97 12.49 16.88
N VAL A 228 -2.50 11.56 16.08
CA VAL A 228 -3.88 11.09 16.14
C VAL A 228 -3.92 9.58 16.32
N ALA A 229 -4.97 9.07 16.97
CA ALA A 229 -5.13 7.64 17.20
C ALA A 229 -5.44 6.91 15.87
N SER A 230 -4.73 5.82 15.57
CA SER A 230 -4.85 5.13 14.28
C SER A 230 -6.25 4.56 14.01
N ASN A 231 -6.95 4.16 15.08
CA ASN A 231 -8.33 3.66 15.00
C ASN A 231 -9.38 4.74 14.65
N LYS A 232 -8.97 6.00 14.48
CA LYS A 232 -9.82 7.12 14.05
C LYS A 232 -9.47 7.61 12.65
N VAL A 233 -8.66 6.84 11.91
CA VAL A 233 -8.17 7.20 10.59
C VAL A 233 -8.67 6.20 9.55
N GLY A 234 -9.18 6.73 8.44
CA GLY A 234 -9.56 5.98 7.24
C GLY A 234 -8.78 6.49 6.02
N ALA A 235 -8.81 5.71 4.95
CA ALA A 235 -8.22 6.06 3.66
C ALA A 235 -8.86 5.19 2.56
N ASN A 236 -8.58 5.51 1.30
CA ASN A 236 -8.86 4.62 0.18
C ASN A 236 -7.58 3.88 -0.22
N TYR A 237 -7.74 2.70 -0.81
CA TYR A 237 -6.65 2.04 -1.53
C TYR A 237 -6.27 2.89 -2.74
N ALA A 238 -4.97 3.12 -2.92
CA ALA A 238 -4.45 3.84 -4.09
C ALA A 238 -3.71 2.90 -5.02
N ASN A 239 -3.59 3.29 -6.29
CA ASN A 239 -2.77 2.61 -7.28
C ASN A 239 -1.27 2.87 -7.02
N GLY A 240 -0.71 2.19 -6.02
CA GLY A 240 0.72 2.26 -5.72
C GLY A 240 1.52 1.12 -6.34
N ALA A 241 1.13 0.59 -7.50
CA ALA A 241 1.67 -0.64 -8.09
C ALA A 241 1.57 -1.88 -7.16
N THR A 242 0.56 -1.91 -6.27
CA THR A 242 0.25 -3.09 -5.46
C THR A 242 -0.39 -4.16 -6.34
N ARG A 243 -0.02 -5.43 -6.16
CA ARG A 243 -0.70 -6.55 -6.81
C ARG A 243 -2.15 -6.66 -6.31
N MET A 244 -3.10 -6.49 -7.22
CA MET A 244 -4.55 -6.62 -6.95
C MET A 244 -4.92 -8.03 -6.44
N GLY A 245 -6.06 -8.09 -5.77
CA GLY A 245 -6.70 -9.30 -5.25
C GLY A 245 -6.25 -9.72 -3.85
N GLY A 246 -5.35 -8.97 -3.22
CA GLY A 246 -4.79 -9.38 -1.93
C GLY A 246 -3.90 -8.34 -1.28
N LEU A 247 -3.31 -8.75 -0.16
CA LEU A 247 -2.39 -7.97 0.66
C LEU A 247 -1.07 -8.72 0.81
N PHE A 248 0.03 -8.00 1.04
CA PHE A 248 1.33 -8.59 1.33
C PHE A 248 1.52 -8.85 2.82
N GLN A 249 2.18 -9.93 3.21
CA GLN A 249 2.43 -10.23 4.63
C GLN A 249 3.46 -9.29 5.28
N ALA A 250 4.33 -8.67 4.48
CA ALA A 250 5.31 -7.66 4.88
C ALA A 250 5.28 -6.48 3.88
N PRO A 251 5.84 -5.30 4.18
CA PRO A 251 5.76 -4.12 3.31
C PRO A 251 6.72 -4.19 2.11
N PHE A 252 6.67 -5.29 1.36
CA PHE A 252 7.51 -5.55 0.19
C PHE A 252 6.73 -6.37 -0.85
N ILE A 253 6.94 -6.07 -2.14
CA ILE A 253 6.22 -6.72 -3.26
C ILE A 253 6.56 -8.20 -3.44
N ASP A 254 7.70 -8.63 -2.90
CA ASP A 254 8.15 -10.03 -2.93
C ASP A 254 7.83 -10.77 -1.63
N ALA A 255 7.07 -10.16 -0.71
CA ALA A 255 6.53 -10.85 0.45
C ALA A 255 5.41 -11.83 0.06
N LYS A 256 4.99 -12.67 1.02
CA LYS A 256 3.88 -13.59 0.80
C LYS A 256 2.62 -12.80 0.44
N TRP A 257 2.09 -13.04 -0.76
CA TRP A 257 0.80 -12.51 -1.17
C TRP A 257 -0.33 -13.32 -0.52
N MET A 258 -1.33 -12.64 0.00
CA MET A 258 -2.46 -13.20 0.72
C MET A 258 -3.75 -12.71 0.06
N PRO A 259 -4.58 -13.61 -0.51
CA PRO A 259 -5.87 -13.22 -1.05
C PRO A 259 -6.69 -12.45 -0.02
N ALA A 260 -7.40 -11.41 -0.45
CA ALA A 260 -8.28 -10.61 0.39
C ALA A 260 -9.47 -10.10 -0.43
N GLN A 261 -10.56 -9.76 0.25
CA GLN A 261 -11.78 -9.32 -0.39
C GLN A 261 -12.22 -7.92 0.04
N ARG A 262 -12.90 -7.24 -0.88
CA ARG A 262 -13.59 -5.96 -0.62
C ARG A 262 -14.90 -6.18 0.15
N GLU A 263 -15.50 -5.09 0.62
CA GLU A 263 -16.71 -5.10 1.46
C GLU A 263 -17.88 -5.89 0.87
N LEU A 264 -18.14 -5.71 -0.43
CA LEU A 264 -19.24 -6.38 -1.13
C LEU A 264 -18.83 -7.73 -1.75
N GLY A 265 -17.68 -8.29 -1.33
CA GLY A 265 -17.09 -9.50 -1.91
C GLY A 265 -16.42 -9.26 -3.26
N GLY A 266 -15.62 -10.23 -3.69
CA GLY A 266 -14.76 -10.11 -4.87
C GLY A 266 -13.32 -9.73 -4.51
N ALA A 267 -12.42 -9.82 -5.50
CA ALA A 267 -11.00 -9.55 -5.33
C ALA A 267 -10.77 -8.10 -4.86
N LEU A 268 -9.87 -7.90 -3.90
CA LEU A 268 -9.44 -6.58 -3.45
C LEU A 268 -8.85 -5.77 -4.62
N ASP A 269 -9.25 -4.52 -4.78
CA ASP A 269 -8.75 -3.60 -5.80
C ASP A 269 -8.63 -2.18 -5.23
N THR A 270 -8.47 -1.17 -6.08
CA THR A 270 -8.40 0.25 -5.68
C THR A 270 -9.76 0.87 -5.39
N ASP A 271 -10.86 0.12 -5.55
CA ASP A 271 -12.21 0.65 -5.35
C ASP A 271 -12.61 0.46 -3.88
N GLY A 272 -12.53 1.56 -3.14
CA GLY A 272 -12.85 1.64 -1.72
C GLY A 272 -11.61 1.65 -0.82
N GLY A 273 -11.84 1.38 0.46
CA GLY A 273 -10.82 1.50 1.50
C GLY A 273 -10.70 0.25 2.36
N PRO A 274 -9.61 0.16 3.16
CA PRO A 274 -9.51 -0.83 4.20
C PRO A 274 -10.57 -0.61 5.28
N LYS A 275 -10.98 -1.70 5.93
CA LYS A 275 -11.82 -1.65 7.13
C LYS A 275 -11.12 -0.91 8.26
N ARG A 276 -9.79 -1.10 8.39
CA ARG A 276 -8.94 -0.46 9.39
C ARG A 276 -7.53 -0.26 8.88
N ILE A 277 -6.86 0.80 9.37
CA ILE A 277 -5.43 1.04 9.20
C ILE A 277 -4.78 0.94 10.59
N PHE A 278 -3.76 0.10 10.73
CA PHE A 278 -3.12 -0.15 12.02
C PHE A 278 -1.78 0.55 12.17
N ALA A 279 -0.97 0.52 11.12
CA ALA A 279 0.40 1.02 11.09
C ALA A 279 0.76 1.47 9.67
N CYS A 280 1.92 2.09 9.52
CA CYS A 280 2.49 2.40 8.22
C CYS A 280 4.01 2.28 8.25
N SER A 281 4.61 2.09 7.08
CA SER A 281 6.06 2.08 6.89
C SER A 281 6.39 2.47 5.46
N GLY A 282 7.09 3.58 5.28
CA GLY A 282 7.31 4.20 3.98
C GLY A 282 5.99 4.49 3.28
N LEU A 283 5.83 3.94 2.07
CA LEU A 283 4.61 4.06 1.27
C LEU A 283 3.58 2.98 1.57
N TRP A 284 3.79 2.14 2.59
CA TRP A 284 2.93 1.01 2.89
C TRP A 284 2.03 1.28 4.09
N GLY A 285 0.75 0.94 3.96
CA GLY A 285 -0.20 0.86 5.07
C GLY A 285 -0.43 -0.58 5.49
N LEU A 286 -0.31 -0.86 6.80
CA LEU A 286 -0.77 -2.12 7.38
C LEU A 286 -2.27 -2.00 7.64
N VAL A 287 -3.05 -2.79 6.93
CA VAL A 287 -4.51 -2.68 6.85
C VAL A 287 -5.21 -3.99 7.19
N GLU A 288 -6.50 -3.90 7.48
CA GLU A 288 -7.44 -5.03 7.48
C GLU A 288 -8.45 -4.84 6.36
N SER A 289 -8.59 -5.86 5.50
CA SER A 289 -9.66 -5.96 4.52
C SER A 289 -10.99 -6.29 5.19
N HIS A 290 -12.10 -6.20 4.44
CA HIS A 290 -13.43 -6.40 5.01
C HIS A 290 -13.71 -7.87 5.37
N ASP A 291 -13.04 -8.82 4.72
CA ASP A 291 -13.04 -10.26 5.06
C ASP A 291 -12.05 -10.62 6.20
N GLY A 292 -11.39 -9.64 6.82
CA GLY A 292 -10.56 -9.84 8.01
C GLY A 292 -9.11 -10.22 7.73
N VAL A 293 -8.66 -10.18 6.48
CA VAL A 293 -7.25 -10.39 6.13
C VAL A 293 -6.44 -9.17 6.52
N ARG A 294 -5.35 -9.39 7.26
CA ARG A 294 -4.43 -8.33 7.67
C ARG A 294 -3.12 -8.42 6.93
N GLY A 295 -2.74 -7.33 6.27
CA GLY A 295 -1.51 -7.24 5.50
C GLY A 295 -1.24 -5.84 4.98
N TRP A 296 -0.26 -5.72 4.11
CA TRP A 296 0.29 -4.46 3.64
C TRP A 296 -0.19 -4.16 2.23
N TRP A 297 -0.60 -2.90 2.05
CA TRP A 297 -0.93 -2.32 0.75
C TRP A 297 -0.02 -1.12 0.49
N ARG A 298 0.53 -1.00 -0.72
CA ARG A 298 1.37 0.14 -1.11
C ARG A 298 0.49 1.27 -1.64
N ALA A 299 0.66 2.45 -1.05
CA ALA A 299 -0.08 3.68 -1.23
C ALA A 299 -1.53 3.65 -0.71
N LEU A 300 -1.84 4.60 0.18
CA LEU A 300 -3.19 4.95 0.60
C LEU A 300 -3.40 6.43 0.31
N CYS A 301 -4.65 6.82 0.07
CA CYS A 301 -4.98 8.19 -0.28
C CYS A 301 -6.16 8.76 0.50
N SER A 302 -6.23 10.10 0.50
CA SER A 302 -7.29 10.85 1.19
C SER A 302 -8.47 11.23 0.30
N ASN A 303 -8.41 10.98 -1.01
CA ASN A 303 -9.46 11.40 -1.94
C ASN A 303 -10.78 10.66 -1.64
N GLN A 304 -11.85 11.41 -1.42
CA GLN A 304 -13.16 10.92 -1.00
C GLN A 304 -14.15 10.74 -2.17
N VAL A 305 -13.81 11.16 -3.39
CA VAL A 305 -14.72 11.13 -4.56
C VAL A 305 -14.30 10.14 -5.63
N THR A 306 -12.99 9.91 -5.82
CA THR A 306 -12.49 9.03 -6.87
C THR A 306 -11.45 8.07 -6.31
N ASN A 307 -11.20 7.00 -7.07
CA ASN A 307 -10.01 6.20 -6.87
C ASN A 307 -8.75 7.07 -7.04
N CYS A 308 -7.67 6.67 -6.40
CA CYS A 308 -6.41 7.39 -6.43
C CYS A 308 -5.48 6.70 -7.40
N SER A 309 -5.21 7.38 -8.51
CA SER A 309 -4.25 6.97 -9.55
C SER A 309 -2.83 7.36 -9.17
#